data_AF-A0A6L7WEL8-F1
#
_entry.id   AF-A0A6L7WEL8-F1
#
_cell.length_a   1.000
_cell.length_b   1.000
_cell.length_c   1.000
_cell.angle_alpha   90.00
_cell.angle_beta   90.00
_cell.angle_gamma   90.00
#
_symmetry.space_group_name_H-M   'P 1'
#
loop_
_entity.id
_entity.type
_entity.pdbx_description
1 polymer ?
#
loop_
_entity_poly.entity_id
_entity_poly.type
_entity_poly.pdbx_seq_one_letter_code
_entity_poly.pdbx_strand_id
1 'polypeptide(L)'
;MAISRAEEQRRMKRHPGIVFRDGATGRRPALADGPQVWVLAELFRSEPLGSEHAIERAAQNVATFMELTHDQLRAAIRYYLEYPDEVDDWIRRNDEEADRAKAEWLRKQQLLHS
;
A
#
# COMPACT_ATOMS: atom_id res chain seq x y z
N MET A 1 7.40 7.17 12.38
CA MET A 1 8.80 7.66 12.35
C MET A 1 9.37 7.35 10.98
N ALA A 2 10.06 8.28 10.33
CA ALA A 2 10.64 8.01 9.01
C ALA A 2 11.71 6.91 9.10
N ILE A 3 11.66 5.95 8.18
CA ILE A 3 12.62 4.83 8.11
C ILE A 3 13.96 5.39 7.64
N SER A 4 15.07 4.89 8.20
CA SER A 4 16.40 5.35 7.78
C SER A 4 16.73 4.86 6.37
N ARG A 5 17.55 5.61 5.62
CA ARG A 5 18.02 5.18 4.29
C ARG A 5 18.72 3.83 4.30
N ALA A 6 19.46 3.54 5.37
CA ALA A 6 20.09 2.24 5.56
C ALA A 6 19.06 1.11 5.67
N GLU A 7 17.96 1.37 6.41
CA GLU A 7 16.88 0.40 6.53
C GLU A 7 16.08 0.23 5.23
N GLU A 8 15.79 1.32 4.52
CA GLU A 8 15.20 1.25 3.17
C GLU A 8 16.01 0.30 2.27
N GLN A 9 17.34 0.47 2.23
CA GLN A 9 18.24 -0.36 1.42
C GLN A 9 18.23 -1.84 1.85
N ARG A 10 18.14 -2.13 3.15
CA ARG A 10 18.02 -3.53 3.62
C ARG A 10 16.72 -4.17 3.17
N ARG A 11 15.61 -3.44 3.26
CA ARG A 11 14.29 -3.94 2.83
C ARG A 11 14.22 -4.14 1.32
N MET A 12 14.76 -3.22 0.53
CA MET A 12 14.83 -3.37 -0.93
C MET A 12 15.65 -4.61 -1.35
N LYS A 13 16.70 -4.96 -0.60
CA LYS A 13 17.46 -6.20 -0.83
C LYS A 13 16.67 -7.47 -0.48
N ARG A 14 15.83 -7.42 0.57
CA ARG A 14 14.96 -8.54 0.96
C ARG A 14 13.76 -8.73 0.04
N HIS A 15 13.27 -7.64 -0.55
CA HIS A 15 12.11 -7.65 -1.44
C HIS A 15 12.48 -7.06 -2.81
N PRO A 16 13.10 -7.85 -3.71
CA PRO A 16 13.37 -7.44 -5.08
C PRO A 16 12.10 -6.93 -5.77
N GLY A 17 12.20 -5.81 -6.47
CA GLY A 17 11.07 -5.13 -7.10
C GLY A 17 10.38 -4.09 -6.22
N ILE A 18 10.69 -4.04 -4.92
CA ILE A 18 10.27 -2.94 -4.03
C ILE A 18 11.32 -1.85 -4.00
N VAL A 19 10.86 -0.60 -4.10
CA VAL A 19 11.65 0.63 -3.97
C VAL A 19 10.98 1.58 -2.98
N PHE A 20 11.75 2.50 -2.41
CA PHE A 20 11.19 3.62 -1.65
C PHE A 20 11.10 4.85 -2.53
N ARG A 21 9.91 5.44 -2.65
CA ARG A 21 9.65 6.66 -3.43
C ARG A 21 9.13 7.78 -2.55
N ASP A 22 9.41 9.02 -2.93
CA ASP A 22 8.94 10.20 -2.22
C ASP A 22 7.42 10.37 -2.38
N GLY A 23 6.75 10.83 -1.33
CA GLY A 23 5.33 11.14 -1.30
C GLY A 23 5.03 12.30 -0.34
N ALA A 24 3.83 12.84 -0.40
CA ALA A 24 3.44 14.07 0.32
C ALA A 24 3.65 14.00 1.85
N THR A 25 3.62 12.81 2.43
CA THR A 25 3.80 12.58 3.87
C THR A 25 5.04 11.73 4.18
N GLY A 26 6.00 11.69 3.25
CA GLY A 26 7.28 11.00 3.40
C GLY A 26 7.48 9.88 2.37
N ARG A 27 8.63 9.21 2.52
CA ARG A 27 9.05 8.10 1.64
C ARG A 27 8.35 6.81 2.00
N ARG A 28 7.94 6.06 0.99
CA ARG A 28 7.10 4.88 1.16
C ARG A 28 7.49 3.74 0.21
N PRO A 29 7.29 2.48 0.63
CA PRO A 29 7.52 1.32 -0.22
C PRO A 29 6.52 1.28 -1.38
N ALA A 30 7.04 0.94 -2.56
CA ALA A 30 6.29 0.84 -3.80
C ALA A 30 6.92 -0.20 -4.72
N LEU A 31 6.15 -0.66 -5.71
CA LEU A 31 6.74 -1.34 -6.86
C LEU A 31 7.65 -0.35 -7.63
N ALA A 32 8.77 -0.86 -8.16
CA ALA A 32 9.71 -0.09 -8.97
C ALA A 32 8.98 0.71 -10.07
N ASP A 33 8.18 -0.02 -10.85
CA ASP A 33 7.32 0.50 -11.91
C ASP A 33 5.86 0.16 -11.57
N GLY A 34 5.28 0.86 -10.61
CA GLY A 34 3.90 0.58 -10.22
C GLY A 34 3.38 1.36 -9.00
N PRO A 35 2.25 0.92 -8.42
CA PRO A 35 1.64 1.54 -7.26
C PRO A 35 2.47 1.39 -5.97
N GLN A 36 2.07 2.14 -4.94
CA GLN A 36 2.60 2.01 -3.58
C GLN A 36 2.09 0.72 -2.93
N VAL A 37 2.88 0.11 -2.04
CA VAL A 37 2.52 -1.17 -1.41
C VAL A 37 1.24 -1.06 -0.60
N TRP A 38 0.99 0.06 0.08
CA TRP A 38 -0.23 0.25 0.86
C TRP A 38 -1.50 0.19 0.00
N VAL A 39 -1.47 0.75 -1.21
CA VAL A 39 -2.61 0.69 -2.16
C VAL A 39 -2.88 -0.75 -2.56
N LEU A 40 -1.81 -1.51 -2.83
CA LEU A 40 -1.94 -2.92 -3.16
C LEU A 40 -2.46 -3.74 -1.98
N ALA A 41 -1.99 -3.41 -0.77
CA ALA A 41 -2.40 -4.10 0.45
C ALA A 41 -3.89 -3.95 0.74
N GLU A 42 -4.52 -2.81 0.41
CA GLU A 42 -5.98 -2.67 0.51
C GLU A 42 -6.74 -3.74 -0.29
N LEU A 43 -6.16 -4.21 -1.40
CA LEU A 43 -6.79 -5.19 -2.29
C LEU A 43 -6.64 -6.63 -1.83
N PHE A 44 -5.61 -6.95 -1.02
CA PHE A 44 -5.32 -8.33 -0.61
C PHE A 44 -5.25 -8.55 0.90
N ARG A 45 -5.31 -7.52 1.75
CA ARG A 45 -5.16 -7.67 3.22
C ARG A 45 -6.24 -8.55 3.87
N SER A 46 -7.39 -8.68 3.23
CA SER A 46 -8.48 -9.57 3.66
C SER A 46 -8.33 -11.02 3.16
N GLU A 47 -7.37 -11.29 2.28
CA GLU A 47 -7.10 -12.63 1.76
C GLU A 47 -6.34 -13.48 2.80
N PRO A 48 -6.52 -14.81 2.81
CA PRO A 48 -5.88 -15.69 3.80
C PRO A 48 -4.41 -15.98 3.45
N LEU A 49 -3.49 -15.03 3.64
CA LEU A 49 -2.09 -15.08 3.19
C LEU A 49 -1.16 -16.06 3.94
N GLY A 50 -1.69 -17.06 4.63
CA GLY A 50 -0.94 -17.96 5.53
C GLY A 50 -0.08 -19.03 4.86
N SER A 51 -0.04 -19.10 3.53
CA SER A 51 0.78 -20.07 2.79
C SER A 51 1.19 -19.53 1.41
N GLU A 52 2.21 -20.13 0.81
CA GLU A 52 2.65 -19.82 -0.55
C GLU A 52 1.52 -19.96 -1.60
N HIS A 53 0.71 -21.01 -1.47
CA HIS A 53 -0.44 -21.21 -2.34
C HIS A 53 -1.47 -20.08 -2.19
N ALA A 54 -1.70 -19.61 -0.97
CA ALA A 54 -2.64 -18.53 -0.74
C ALA A 54 -2.10 -17.17 -1.21
N ILE A 55 -0.79 -16.93 -1.10
CA ILE A 55 -0.14 -15.76 -1.69
C ILE A 55 -0.30 -15.74 -3.22
N GLU A 56 -0.06 -16.88 -3.88
CA GLU A 56 -0.24 -16.99 -5.33
C GLU A 56 -1.70 -16.74 -5.74
N ARG A 57 -2.66 -17.30 -4.98
CA ARG A 57 -4.10 -17.06 -5.18
C ARG A 57 -4.47 -15.58 -5.02
N ALA A 58 -3.99 -14.92 -3.97
CA ALA A 58 -4.24 -13.50 -3.76
C ALA A 58 -3.62 -12.66 -4.90
N ALA A 59 -2.41 -12.98 -5.34
CA ALA A 59 -1.79 -12.31 -6.48
C ALA A 59 -2.60 -12.48 -7.77
N GLN A 60 -3.10 -13.69 -8.06
CA GLN A 60 -3.95 -13.96 -9.23
C GLN A 60 -5.26 -13.17 -9.19
N ASN A 61 -5.91 -13.13 -8.02
CA ASN A 61 -7.14 -12.36 -7.82
C ASN A 61 -6.92 -10.87 -8.15
N VAL A 62 -5.84 -10.28 -7.62
CA VAL A 62 -5.52 -8.86 -7.81
C VAL A 62 -5.06 -8.55 -9.24
N ALA A 63 -4.28 -9.44 -9.87
CA ALA A 63 -3.80 -9.29 -11.24
C ALA A 63 -4.94 -9.20 -12.26
N THR A 64 -6.12 -9.75 -11.94
CA THR A 64 -7.30 -9.66 -12.82
C THR A 64 -7.80 -8.22 -12.96
N PHE A 65 -7.52 -7.36 -11.98
CA PHE A 65 -8.03 -5.99 -11.92
C PHE A 65 -6.99 -4.92 -12.30
N MET A 66 -5.71 -5.30 -12.40
CA MET A 66 -4.61 -4.37 -12.68
C MET A 66 -3.60 -5.01 -13.64
N GLU A 67 -3.03 -4.21 -14.53
CA GLU A 67 -1.96 -4.64 -15.45
C GLU A 67 -0.61 -4.83 -14.71
N LEU A 68 -0.59 -5.66 -13.68
CA LEU A 68 0.59 -6.00 -12.87
C LEU A 68 0.93 -7.48 -13.02
N THR A 69 2.23 -7.79 -12.97
CA THR A 69 2.68 -9.18 -13.00
C THR A 69 2.45 -9.87 -11.66
N HIS A 70 2.35 -11.20 -11.67
CA HIS A 70 2.24 -11.97 -10.42
C HIS A 70 3.46 -11.76 -9.53
N ASP A 71 4.66 -11.62 -10.10
CA ASP A 71 5.88 -11.37 -9.33
C ASP A 71 5.86 -10.02 -8.60
N GLN A 72 5.34 -8.98 -9.25
CA GLN A 72 5.13 -7.68 -8.61
C GLN A 72 4.17 -7.79 -7.42
N LEU A 73 3.03 -8.47 -7.62
CA LEU A 73 2.04 -8.65 -6.56
C LEU A 73 2.58 -9.52 -5.42
N ARG A 74 3.31 -10.59 -5.72
CA ARG A 74 4.00 -11.42 -4.72
C ARG A 74 5.03 -10.62 -3.93
N ALA A 75 5.80 -9.75 -4.58
CA ALA A 75 6.75 -8.88 -3.90
C ALA A 75 6.05 -7.92 -2.93
N ALA A 76 4.92 -7.32 -3.34
CA ALA A 76 4.12 -6.45 -2.49
C ALA A 76 3.47 -7.20 -1.31
N ILE A 77 2.89 -8.38 -1.56
CA ILE A 77 2.30 -9.23 -0.51
C ILE A 77 3.36 -9.65 0.51
N ARG A 78 4.54 -10.08 0.06
CA ARG A 78 5.63 -10.46 0.97
C ARG A 78 6.15 -9.28 1.79
N TYR A 79 6.26 -8.10 1.17
CA TYR A 79 6.60 -6.89 1.91
C TYR A 79 5.55 -6.59 2.98
N TYR A 80 4.26 -6.69 2.64
CA TYR A 80 3.17 -6.49 3.60
C TYR A 80 3.22 -7.49 4.76
N LEU A 81 3.46 -8.77 4.48
CA LEU A 81 3.57 -9.79 5.52
C LEU A 81 4.74 -9.57 6.48
N GLU A 82 5.83 -8.95 6.01
CA GLU A 82 6.99 -8.62 6.85
C GLU A 82 6.80 -7.30 7.62
N TYR A 83 6.01 -6.36 7.09
CA TYR A 83 5.77 -5.03 7.68
C TYR A 83 4.28 -4.65 7.75
N PRO A 84 3.41 -5.48 8.36
CA PRO A 84 1.97 -5.24 8.33
C PRO A 84 1.60 -3.94 9.06
N ASP A 85 2.12 -3.74 10.27
CA ASP A 85 1.82 -2.56 11.10
C ASP A 85 2.14 -1.24 10.39
N GLU A 86 3.26 -1.19 9.66
CA GLU A 86 3.66 0.00 8.91
C GLU A 86 2.71 0.27 7.75
N VAL A 87 2.33 -0.78 7.02
CA VAL A 87 1.43 -0.64 5.87
C VAL A 87 0.01 -0.32 6.32
N ASP A 88 -0.47 -0.94 7.39
CA ASP A 88 -1.77 -0.66 7.99
C ASP A 88 -1.85 0.76 8.55
N ASP A 89 -0.76 1.27 9.16
CA ASP A 89 -0.65 2.66 9.59
C ASP A 89 -0.75 3.65 8.41
N TRP A 90 -0.24 3.28 7.23
CA TRP A 90 -0.44 4.08 6.02
C TRP A 90 -1.87 4.08 5.53
N ILE A 91 -2.52 2.91 5.49
CA ILE A 91 -3.93 2.79 5.08
C ILE A 91 -4.79 3.64 6.02
N ARG A 92 -4.63 3.46 7.35
CA ARG A 92 -5.36 4.22 8.37
C ARG A 92 -5.19 5.72 8.21
N ARG A 93 -3.95 6.21 8.02
CA ARG A 93 -3.70 7.66 7.83
C ARG A 93 -4.34 8.19 6.55
N ASN A 94 -4.36 7.39 5.49
CA ASN A 94 -4.97 7.77 4.22
C ASN A 94 -6.50 7.85 4.36
N ASP A 95 -7.12 6.90 5.05
CA ASP A 95 -8.55 6.90 5.36
C ASP A 95 -8.93 8.13 6.20
N GLU A 96 -8.16 8.43 7.25
CA GLU A 96 -8.38 9.62 8.08
C GLU A 96 -8.30 10.93 7.29
N GLU A 97 -7.37 11.03 6.33
CA GLU A 97 -7.24 12.19 5.46
C GLU A 97 -8.43 12.31 4.49
N ALA A 98 -8.85 11.19 3.89
CA ALA A 98 -10.01 11.14 3.00
C ALA A 98 -11.30 11.55 3.74
N ASP A 99 -11.49 11.08 4.97
CA ASP A 99 -12.63 11.44 5.82
C ASP A 99 -12.63 12.93 6.19
N ARG A 100 -11.46 13.48 6.54
CA ARG A 100 -11.32 14.93 6.78
C ARG A 100 -11.69 15.75 5.55
N ALA A 101 -11.14 15.40 4.39
CA ALA A 101 -11.41 16.09 3.13
C ALA A 101 -12.90 16.03 2.76
N LYS A 102 -13.54 14.87 2.94
CA LYS A 102 -14.98 14.69 2.72
C LYS A 102 -15.83 15.55 3.66
N ALA A 103 -15.48 15.58 4.95
CA ALA A 103 -16.20 16.38 5.94
C ALA A 103 -16.11 17.89 5.63
N GLU A 104 -14.94 18.37 5.22
CA GLU A 104 -14.75 19.76 4.80
C GLU A 104 -15.55 20.11 3.54
N TRP A 105 -15.56 19.20 2.54
CA TRP A 105 -16.33 19.38 1.32
C TRP A 105 -17.84 19.47 1.60
N LEU A 106 -18.37 18.58 2.45
CA LEU A 106 -19.79 18.60 2.85
C LEU A 106 -20.17 19.89 3.57
N ARG A 107 -19.33 20.37 4.50
CA ARG A 107 -19.55 21.65 5.19
C ARG A 107 -19.61 22.82 4.21
N LYS A 108 -18.70 22.85 3.22
CA LYS A 108 -18.71 23.89 2.17
C LYS A 108 -19.97 23.83 1.31
N GLN A 109 -20.43 22.63 0.92
CA GLN A 109 -21.67 22.50 0.15
C GLN A 109 -22.91 22.99 0.90
N GLN A 110 -23.00 22.70 2.20
CA GLN A 110 -24.11 23.17 3.04
C GLN A 110 -24.17 24.70 3.12
N LEU A 111 -23.02 25.38 3.20
CA LEU A 111 -22.94 26.85 3.20
C LEU A 111 -23.25 27.48 1.83
N LEU A 112 -23.05 26.75 0.72
CA LEU A 112 -23.35 27.21 -0.63
C LEU A 112 -24.83 27.03 -1.02
N HIS A 113 -25.56 26.19 -0.30
CA HIS A 113 -26.98 25.89 -0.55
C HIS A 113 -27.91 26.46 0.53
N SER A 114 -27.39 27.31 1.43
CA SER A 114 -28.15 28.10 2.43
C SER A 114 -28.26 29.55 2.00
#